data_AF-A0A1H9IT06-F1
#
_entry.id   AF-A0A1H9IT06-F1
#
_cell.length_a   1.000
_cell.length_b   1.000
_cell.length_c   1.000
_cell.angle_alpha   90.00
_cell.angle_beta   90.00
_cell.angle_gamma   90.00
#
_symmetry.space_group_name_H-M   'P 1'
#
loop_
_entity.id
_entity.type
_entity.pdbx_description
1 polymer ?
#
loop_
_entity_poly.entity_id
_entity_poly.type
_entity_poly.pdbx_seq_one_letter_code
_entity_poly.pdbx_strand_id
1 'polypeptide(L)'
;MTILLADPVVRAVRVLDNGDPLVPLDYALGVLVREGLARRLDVARALLPSGVDLRVVEGHRTAAGQSAIIERYKAELRGLHPAADEVELDRLSSRFVAPLAVAPHVAGAAVDLTLVTRSGAELWMGTEVDATPEESDGACFFGAPVDDEARHNRTVLAGALAAAGLINYPTEWWHWSYGDRYWALLTGADHAVYGPVEVPAWARA
;
A
#
# COMPACT_ATOMS: atom_id res chain seq x y z
N MET A 1 -7.59 -18.54 -1.34
CA MET A 1 -8.53 -17.42 -1.57
C MET A 1 -7.81 -16.16 -1.14
N THR A 2 -7.69 -15.16 -2.01
CA THR A 2 -7.06 -13.87 -1.67
C THR A 2 -7.99 -13.12 -0.72
N ILE A 3 -7.48 -12.70 0.44
CA ILE A 3 -8.23 -11.86 1.39
C ILE A 3 -8.05 -10.42 0.94
N LEU A 4 -9.14 -9.73 0.62
CA LEU A 4 -9.11 -8.30 0.27
C LEU A 4 -9.18 -7.45 1.53
N LEU A 5 -8.73 -6.19 1.45
CA LEU A 5 -8.83 -5.25 2.57
C LEU A 5 -10.28 -5.05 3.04
N ALA A 6 -11.26 -5.14 2.13
CA ALA A 6 -12.68 -5.06 2.47
C ALA A 6 -13.27 -6.30 3.15
N ASP A 7 -12.52 -7.41 3.26
CA ASP A 7 -13.04 -8.63 3.87
C ASP A 7 -13.43 -8.39 5.35
N PRO A 8 -14.61 -8.85 5.79
CA PRO A 8 -15.03 -8.74 7.19
C PRO A 8 -14.00 -9.23 8.21
N VAL A 9 -13.17 -10.23 7.87
CA VAL A 9 -12.11 -10.71 8.80
C VAL A 9 -11.04 -9.65 9.05
N VAL A 10 -10.73 -8.80 8.05
CA VAL A 10 -9.78 -7.69 8.21
C VAL A 10 -10.40 -6.63 9.11
N ARG A 11 -11.68 -6.27 8.88
CA ARG A 11 -12.39 -5.27 9.69
C ARG A 11 -12.53 -5.70 11.16
N ALA A 12 -12.63 -7.00 11.42
CA ALA A 12 -12.77 -7.55 12.77
C ALA A 12 -11.49 -7.43 13.62
N VAL A 13 -10.33 -7.20 13.00
CA VAL A 13 -9.06 -7.04 13.72
C VAL A 13 -9.11 -5.81 14.62
N ARG A 14 -8.83 -6.01 15.91
CA ARG A 14 -8.73 -4.93 16.90
C ARG A 14 -7.57 -4.01 16.56
N VAL A 15 -7.78 -2.71 16.73
CA VAL A 15 -6.70 -1.71 16.66
C VAL A 15 -6.43 -1.21 18.08
N LEU A 16 -5.19 -1.31 18.53
CA LEU A 16 -4.70 -0.60 19.71
C LEU A 16 -3.55 0.30 19.23
N ASP A 17 -3.89 1.56 18.94
CA ASP A 17 -2.92 2.52 18.44
C ASP A 17 -1.80 2.72 19.49
N ASN A 18 -0.55 2.56 19.08
CA ASN A 18 0.60 2.71 19.96
C ASN A 18 1.05 4.18 20.14
N GLY A 19 0.47 5.12 19.38
CA GLY A 19 0.77 6.54 19.46
C GLY A 19 2.03 7.00 18.71
N ASP A 20 2.69 6.13 17.92
CA ASP A 20 3.86 6.54 17.14
C ASP A 20 3.51 7.72 16.22
N PRO A 21 4.29 8.80 16.18
CA PRO A 21 3.96 9.97 15.39
C PRO A 21 4.08 9.69 13.88
N LEU A 22 3.41 10.52 13.07
CA LEU A 22 3.78 10.68 11.68
C LEU A 22 5.13 11.42 11.60
N VAL A 23 6.07 10.86 10.85
CA VAL A 23 7.40 11.41 10.60
C VAL A 23 7.65 11.52 9.09
N PRO A 24 8.42 12.52 8.64
CA PRO A 24 8.82 12.61 7.24
C PRO A 24 9.83 11.53 6.89
N LEU A 25 9.85 11.14 5.62
CA LEU A 25 10.93 10.32 5.06
C LEU A 25 11.98 11.23 4.41
N ASP A 26 13.22 11.15 4.88
CA ASP A 26 14.32 12.02 4.42
C ASP A 26 14.64 11.88 2.91
N TYR A 27 14.22 10.77 2.32
CA TYR A 27 14.44 10.40 0.93
C TYR A 27 13.17 10.44 0.07
N ALA A 28 12.06 10.92 0.63
CA ALA A 28 10.81 11.10 -0.09
C ALA A 28 10.10 12.37 0.38
N LEU A 29 10.37 13.48 -0.33
CA LEU A 29 9.89 14.81 0.04
C LEU A 29 8.36 14.84 0.12
N GLY A 30 7.84 15.35 1.24
CA GLY A 30 6.39 15.47 1.48
C GLY A 30 5.70 14.17 1.88
N VAL A 31 6.41 13.04 1.92
CA VAL A 31 5.85 11.77 2.37
C VAL A 31 5.99 11.65 3.88
N LEU A 32 4.86 11.38 4.55
CA LEU A 32 4.79 11.08 5.98
C LEU A 32 4.41 9.62 6.19
N VAL A 33 4.98 8.96 7.19
CA VAL A 33 4.56 7.62 7.64
C VAL A 33 4.66 7.51 9.16
N ARG A 34 4.10 6.47 9.76
CA ARG A 34 4.34 6.18 11.18
C ARG A 34 5.83 5.91 11.43
N GLU A 35 6.34 6.39 12.56
CA GLU A 35 7.76 6.26 12.93
C GLU A 35 8.27 4.81 12.84
N GLY A 36 7.49 3.83 13.32
CA GLY A 36 7.88 2.43 13.21
C GLY A 36 7.87 1.87 11.79
N LEU A 37 7.12 2.47 10.85
CA LEU A 37 7.21 2.16 9.42
C LEU A 37 8.46 2.81 8.80
N ALA A 38 8.75 4.08 9.12
CA ALA A 38 9.96 4.76 8.64
C ALA A 38 11.23 3.95 8.95
N ARG A 39 11.41 3.53 10.22
CA ARG A 39 12.54 2.70 10.64
C ARG A 39 12.67 1.38 9.86
N ARG A 40 11.54 0.78 9.48
CA ARG A 40 11.54 -0.47 8.71
C ARG A 40 11.91 -0.23 7.25
N LEU A 41 11.49 0.90 6.68
CA LEU A 41 11.90 1.26 5.34
C LEU A 41 13.41 1.54 5.28
N ASP A 42 14.00 2.15 6.31
CA ASP A 42 15.46 2.29 6.41
C ASP A 42 16.17 0.92 6.42
N VAL A 43 15.64 -0.04 7.19
CA VAL A 43 16.14 -1.42 7.20
C VAL A 43 16.00 -2.06 5.82
N ALA A 44 14.84 -1.92 5.17
CA ALA A 44 14.62 -2.49 3.84
C ALA A 44 15.60 -1.91 2.80
N ARG A 45 15.84 -0.59 2.81
CA ARG A 45 16.82 0.06 1.94
C ARG A 45 18.23 -0.50 2.14
N ALA A 46 18.62 -0.74 3.39
CA ALA A 46 19.93 -1.33 3.70
C ALA A 46 20.08 -2.79 3.23
N LEU A 47 18.98 -3.49 2.98
CA LEU A 47 18.95 -4.87 2.49
C LEU A 47 18.90 -4.97 0.95
N LEU A 48 18.69 -3.86 0.24
CA LEU A 48 18.63 -3.86 -1.21
C LEU A 48 20.01 -4.16 -1.83
N PRO A 49 20.05 -4.80 -3.02
CA PRO A 49 21.28 -5.01 -3.77
C PRO A 49 21.98 -3.68 -4.08
N SER A 50 23.32 -3.72 -4.11
CA SER A 50 24.13 -2.57 -4.54
C SER A 50 23.68 -2.09 -5.91
N GLY A 51 23.33 -0.80 -6.01
CA GLY A 51 22.87 -0.21 -7.27
C GLY A 51 21.37 0.07 -7.33
N VAL A 52 20.61 -0.43 -6.35
CA VAL A 52 19.15 -0.35 -6.26
C VAL A 52 18.75 0.39 -4.98
N ASP A 53 17.68 1.18 -5.05
CA ASP A 53 17.09 1.88 -3.92
C ASP A 53 15.55 1.92 -4.01
N LEU A 54 14.87 2.40 -2.96
CA LEU A 54 13.43 2.62 -2.95
C LEU A 54 13.08 4.03 -3.44
N ARG A 55 12.04 4.12 -4.28
CA ARG A 55 11.30 5.36 -4.54
C ARG A 55 9.93 5.24 -3.94
N VAL A 56 9.64 6.05 -2.92
CA VAL A 56 8.32 6.12 -2.29
C VAL A 56 7.46 7.11 -3.07
N VAL A 57 6.32 6.63 -3.54
CA VAL A 57 5.32 7.41 -4.29
C VAL A 57 4.34 8.05 -3.32
N GLU A 58 3.85 7.29 -2.35
CA GLU A 58 2.89 7.77 -1.36
C GLU A 58 3.09 7.11 0.01
N GLY A 59 2.72 7.84 1.07
CA GLY A 59 2.66 7.36 2.44
C GLY A 59 1.31 7.68 3.05
N HIS A 60 1.27 8.50 4.10
CA HIS A 60 0.02 8.92 4.74
C HIS A 60 -0.88 9.69 3.78
N ARG A 61 -2.17 9.35 3.81
CA ARG A 61 -3.24 10.03 3.07
C ARG A 61 -4.34 10.45 4.03
N THR A 62 -4.93 11.62 3.84
CA THR A 62 -6.07 12.06 4.66
C THR A 62 -7.31 11.20 4.41
N ALA A 63 -8.21 11.11 5.39
CA ALA A 63 -9.50 10.43 5.25
C ALA A 63 -10.35 11.02 4.10
N ALA A 64 -10.28 12.35 3.91
CA ALA A 64 -10.93 13.04 2.80
C ALA A 64 -10.33 12.63 1.45
N GLY A 65 -8.99 12.57 1.36
CA GLY A 65 -8.28 12.09 0.17
C GLY A 65 -8.64 10.64 -0.17
N GLN A 66 -8.67 9.75 0.83
CA GLN A 66 -9.09 8.36 0.65
C GLN A 66 -10.52 8.28 0.10
N SER A 67 -11.45 9.06 0.67
CA SER A 67 -12.85 9.09 0.23
C SER A 67 -12.96 9.58 -1.22
N ALA A 68 -12.20 10.60 -1.60
CA ALA A 68 -12.19 11.12 -2.97
C ALA A 68 -11.69 10.09 -4.00
N ILE A 69 -10.71 9.25 -3.64
CA ILE A 69 -10.21 8.17 -4.50
C ILE A 69 -11.27 7.07 -4.65
N ILE A 70 -11.91 6.66 -3.55
CA ILE A 70 -13.01 5.67 -3.57
C ILE A 70 -14.12 6.15 -4.51
N GLU A 71 -14.59 7.39 -4.36
CA GLU A 71 -15.67 7.93 -5.18
C GLU A 71 -15.30 8.00 -6.66
N ARG A 72 -14.07 8.44 -6.98
CA ARG A 72 -13.59 8.51 -8.36
C ARG A 72 -13.56 7.13 -9.02
N TYR A 73 -12.97 6.14 -8.35
CA TYR A 73 -12.86 4.79 -8.92
C TYR A 73 -14.22 4.09 -9.00
N LYS A 74 -15.11 4.28 -8.02
CA LYS A 74 -16.50 3.81 -8.13
C LYS A 74 -17.25 4.42 -9.32
N ALA A 75 -17.02 5.70 -9.63
CA ALA A 75 -17.63 6.34 -10.80
C ALA A 75 -17.16 5.69 -12.12
N GLU A 76 -15.87 5.35 -12.22
CA GLU A 76 -15.32 4.62 -13.36
C GLU A 76 -15.93 3.20 -13.47
N LEU A 77 -15.96 2.47 -12.37
CA LEU A 77 -16.55 1.12 -12.32
C LEU A 77 -18.04 1.12 -12.71
N ARG A 78 -18.81 2.16 -12.37
CA ARG A 78 -20.21 2.30 -12.84
C ARG A 78 -20.29 2.43 -14.37
N GLY A 79 -19.31 3.06 -15.00
CA GLY A 79 -19.22 3.14 -16.46
C GLY A 79 -18.88 1.80 -17.09
N LEU A 80 -17.95 1.05 -16.49
CA LEU A 80 -17.49 -0.26 -16.99
C LEU A 80 -18.47 -1.41 -16.69
N HIS A 81 -19.24 -1.29 -15.61
CA HIS A 81 -20.20 -2.31 -15.15
C HIS A 81 -21.60 -1.71 -14.92
N PRO A 82 -22.35 -1.35 -15.97
CA PRO A 82 -23.64 -0.65 -15.83
C PRO A 82 -24.74 -1.44 -15.09
N ALA A 83 -24.58 -2.75 -14.97
CA ALA A 83 -25.53 -3.64 -14.28
C ALA A 83 -25.12 -3.96 -12.83
N ALA A 84 -23.95 -3.51 -12.37
CA ALA A 84 -23.50 -3.75 -11.01
C ALA A 84 -24.35 -2.95 -10.01
N ASP A 85 -24.76 -3.61 -8.93
CA ASP A 85 -25.35 -2.93 -7.78
C ASP A 85 -24.26 -2.34 -6.86
N GLU A 86 -24.66 -1.62 -5.81
CA GLU A 86 -23.68 -0.98 -4.92
C GLU A 86 -22.81 -1.99 -4.16
N VAL A 87 -23.33 -3.18 -3.87
CA VAL A 87 -22.57 -4.26 -3.20
C VAL A 87 -21.47 -4.77 -4.12
N GLU A 88 -21.79 -5.00 -5.39
CA GLU A 88 -20.81 -5.40 -6.39
C GLU A 88 -19.80 -4.29 -6.67
N LEU A 89 -20.23 -3.02 -6.72
CA LEU A 89 -19.31 -1.88 -6.87
C LEU A 89 -18.36 -1.74 -5.68
N ASP A 90 -18.83 -1.94 -4.45
CA ASP A 90 -17.98 -2.00 -3.25
C ASP A 90 -16.95 -3.12 -3.36
N ARG A 91 -17.39 -4.31 -3.78
CA ARG A 91 -16.50 -5.47 -3.97
C ARG A 91 -15.46 -5.18 -5.05
N LEU A 92 -15.87 -4.66 -6.20
CA LEU A 92 -15.00 -4.35 -7.32
C LEU A 92 -13.99 -3.25 -6.95
N SER A 93 -14.46 -2.18 -6.29
CA SER A 93 -13.64 -1.07 -5.81
C SER A 93 -12.56 -1.54 -4.83
N SER A 94 -12.91 -2.46 -3.93
CA SER A 94 -11.98 -2.98 -2.92
C SER A 94 -10.78 -3.77 -3.45
N ARG A 95 -10.78 -4.15 -4.73
CA ARG A 95 -9.63 -4.80 -5.38
C ARG A 95 -8.48 -3.83 -5.65
N PHE A 96 -8.73 -2.53 -5.59
CA PHE A 96 -7.75 -1.48 -5.91
C PHE A 96 -7.75 -0.31 -4.91
N VAL A 97 -8.85 -0.10 -4.18
CA VAL A 97 -8.93 0.97 -3.18
C VAL A 97 -9.50 0.42 -1.88
N ALA A 98 -8.70 0.51 -0.82
CA ALA A 98 -9.12 0.09 0.51
C ALA A 98 -10.33 0.92 1.00
N PRO A 99 -11.38 0.30 1.58
CA PRO A 99 -12.44 1.05 2.24
C PRO A 99 -11.89 1.91 3.38
N LEU A 100 -12.46 3.10 3.58
CA LEU A 100 -11.98 4.05 4.59
C LEU A 100 -11.84 3.44 5.99
N ALA A 101 -12.76 2.55 6.38
CA ALA A 101 -12.77 1.91 7.69
C ALA A 101 -11.50 1.09 8.01
N VAL A 102 -10.78 0.65 6.98
CA VAL A 102 -9.62 -0.25 7.06
C VAL A 102 -8.41 0.26 6.28
N ALA A 103 -8.48 1.47 5.72
CA ALA A 103 -7.47 2.03 4.82
C ALA A 103 -6.10 2.23 5.51
N PRO A 104 -5.04 1.48 5.12
CA PRO A 104 -3.73 1.55 5.77
C PRO A 104 -3.04 2.92 5.64
N HIS A 105 -3.17 3.60 4.50
CA HIS A 105 -2.59 4.94 4.28
C HIS A 105 -3.11 5.97 5.27
N VAL A 106 -4.39 5.89 5.67
CA VAL A 106 -4.99 6.84 6.63
C VAL A 106 -4.40 6.66 8.04
N ALA A 107 -3.89 5.46 8.33
CA ALA A 107 -3.16 5.18 9.57
C ALA A 107 -1.67 5.54 9.50
N GLY A 108 -1.17 6.01 8.35
CA GLY A 108 0.27 6.19 8.09
C GLY A 108 1.04 4.88 8.12
N ALA A 109 0.33 3.75 7.97
CA ALA A 109 0.81 2.40 8.17
C ALA A 109 1.18 1.70 6.85
N ALA A 110 1.03 2.38 5.71
CA ALA A 110 1.37 1.88 4.40
C ALA A 110 2.14 2.89 3.56
N VAL A 111 2.80 2.35 2.55
CA VAL A 111 3.50 3.07 1.49
C VAL A 111 3.23 2.41 0.16
N ASP A 112 3.13 3.24 -0.87
CA ASP A 112 3.18 2.82 -2.26
C ASP A 112 4.57 3.18 -2.79
N LEU A 113 5.30 2.20 -3.33
CA LEU A 113 6.69 2.40 -3.71
C LEU A 113 7.16 1.45 -4.82
N THR A 114 8.25 1.84 -5.47
CA THR A 114 8.94 1.07 -6.51
C THR A 114 10.44 1.01 -6.26
N LEU A 115 11.15 0.23 -7.06
CA LEU A 115 12.61 0.20 -7.09
C LEU A 115 13.14 1.21 -8.11
N VAL A 116 14.27 1.83 -7.78
CA VAL A 116 15.02 2.70 -8.69
C VAL A 116 16.48 2.29 -8.75
N THR A 117 17.13 2.60 -9.87
CA THR A 117 18.59 2.57 -9.99
C THR A 117 19.23 3.72 -9.19
N ARG A 118 20.55 3.69 -8.99
CA ARG A 118 21.32 4.81 -8.42
C ARG A 118 21.14 6.14 -9.13
N SER A 119 20.79 6.14 -10.42
CA SER A 119 20.52 7.37 -11.17
C SER A 119 19.08 7.86 -11.03
N GLY A 120 18.26 7.18 -10.22
CA GLY A 120 16.86 7.51 -9.98
C GLY A 120 15.90 7.00 -11.07
N ALA A 121 16.36 6.19 -12.01
CA ALA A 121 15.49 5.59 -13.02
C ALA A 121 14.72 4.42 -12.40
N GLU A 122 13.40 4.39 -12.56
CA GLU A 122 12.55 3.30 -12.08
C GLU A 122 12.90 1.98 -12.77
N LEU A 123 12.91 0.92 -11.98
CA LEU A 123 13.03 -0.43 -12.49
C LEU A 123 11.66 -0.93 -12.92
N TRP A 124 11.61 -1.67 -14.02
CA TRP A 124 10.36 -2.19 -14.55
C TRP A 124 9.75 -3.24 -13.61
N MET A 125 8.45 -3.08 -13.32
CA MET A 125 7.71 -3.93 -12.38
C MET A 125 6.55 -4.67 -13.04
N GLY A 126 6.44 -4.62 -14.38
CA GLY A 126 5.37 -5.26 -15.16
C GLY A 126 4.17 -4.36 -15.44
N THR A 127 3.97 -3.33 -14.62
CA THR A 127 3.00 -2.24 -14.84
C THR A 127 3.55 -0.97 -14.19
N GLU A 128 2.98 0.18 -14.54
CA GLU A 128 3.13 1.39 -13.75
C GLU A 128 2.50 1.21 -12.35
N VAL A 129 2.95 2.04 -11.39
CA VAL A 129 2.26 2.22 -10.11
C VAL A 129 0.86 2.78 -10.38
N ASP A 130 -0.12 2.41 -9.55
CA ASP A 130 -1.54 2.76 -9.69
C ASP A 130 -2.26 2.20 -10.93
N ALA A 131 -1.63 1.32 -11.71
CA ALA A 131 -2.33 0.63 -12.79
C ALA A 131 -3.46 -0.24 -12.22
N THR A 132 -4.70 0.07 -12.57
CA THR A 132 -5.86 -0.68 -12.07
C THR A 132 -5.87 -2.12 -12.62
N PRO A 133 -6.64 -3.04 -12.00
CA PRO A 133 -6.84 -4.38 -12.53
C PRO A 133 -7.40 -4.35 -13.96
N GLU A 134 -8.26 -3.38 -14.27
CA GLU A 134 -8.86 -3.18 -15.59
C GLU A 134 -7.85 -2.67 -16.63
N GLU A 135 -6.97 -1.72 -16.28
CA GLU A 135 -5.95 -1.19 -17.19
C GLU A 135 -4.81 -2.17 -17.46
N SER A 136 -4.48 -3.00 -16.47
CA SER A 136 -3.33 -3.91 -16.52
C SER A 136 -3.68 -5.35 -16.89
N ASP A 137 -4.95 -5.67 -17.15
CA ASP A 137 -5.45 -7.04 -17.28
C ASP A 137 -5.02 -7.93 -16.09
N GLY A 138 -5.05 -7.34 -14.88
CA GLY A 138 -4.63 -7.97 -13.63
C GLY A 138 -3.12 -8.07 -13.41
N ALA A 139 -2.27 -7.56 -14.31
CA ALA A 139 -0.82 -7.59 -14.13
C ALA A 139 -0.33 -6.78 -12.91
N CYS A 140 -1.15 -5.86 -12.38
CA CYS A 140 -0.86 -5.13 -11.14
C CYS A 140 -0.83 -6.02 -9.89
N PHE A 141 -1.44 -7.20 -9.92
CA PHE A 141 -1.43 -8.14 -8.79
C PHE A 141 -0.02 -8.65 -8.58
N PHE A 142 0.44 -8.71 -7.32
CA PHE A 142 1.84 -9.06 -7.00
C PHE A 142 2.25 -10.41 -7.61
N GLY A 143 1.36 -11.41 -7.51
CA GLY A 143 1.57 -12.77 -8.04
C GLY A 143 1.21 -12.98 -9.51
N ALA A 144 0.89 -11.94 -10.28
CA ALA A 144 0.52 -12.05 -11.69
C ALA A 144 1.65 -12.62 -12.56
N PRO A 145 1.33 -13.30 -13.68
CA PRO A 145 2.32 -13.69 -14.67
C PRO A 145 2.84 -12.44 -15.41
N VAL A 146 4.02 -11.97 -15.00
CA VAL A 146 4.78 -10.89 -15.66
C VAL A 146 6.06 -11.43 -16.27
N ASP A 147 6.73 -10.62 -17.08
CA ASP A 147 8.05 -10.92 -17.66
C ASP A 147 9.13 -11.16 -16.58
N ASP A 148 10.26 -11.72 -17.01
CA ASP A 148 11.33 -12.15 -16.10
C ASP A 148 11.99 -10.98 -15.36
N GLU A 149 12.07 -9.80 -15.99
CA GLU A 149 12.62 -8.60 -15.38
C GLU A 149 11.73 -8.11 -14.24
N ALA A 150 10.43 -7.92 -14.52
CA ALA A 150 9.44 -7.55 -13.54
C ALA A 150 9.37 -8.54 -12.37
N ARG A 151 9.41 -9.85 -12.67
CA ARG A 151 9.41 -10.91 -11.66
C ARG A 151 10.65 -10.83 -10.77
N HIS A 152 11.83 -10.59 -11.35
CA HIS A 152 13.06 -10.42 -10.60
C HIS A 152 12.98 -9.20 -9.67
N ASN A 153 12.57 -8.05 -10.20
CA ASN A 153 12.48 -6.80 -9.43
C ASN A 153 11.43 -6.89 -8.30
N ARG A 154 10.26 -7.49 -8.56
CA ARG A 154 9.26 -7.79 -7.51
C ARG A 154 9.82 -8.72 -6.42
N THR A 155 10.65 -9.69 -6.79
CA THR A 155 11.29 -10.61 -5.83
C THR A 155 12.30 -9.88 -4.96
N VAL A 156 13.14 -9.01 -5.54
CA VAL A 156 14.08 -8.16 -4.80
C VAL A 156 13.32 -7.25 -3.82
N LEU A 157 12.28 -6.57 -4.32
CA LEU A 157 11.46 -5.68 -3.52
C LEU A 157 10.83 -6.41 -2.32
N ALA A 158 10.20 -7.56 -2.60
CA ALA A 158 9.56 -8.35 -1.56
C ALA A 158 10.54 -8.92 -0.54
N GLY A 159 11.71 -9.38 -0.98
CA GLY A 159 12.75 -9.87 -0.08
C GLY A 159 13.16 -8.80 0.94
N ALA A 160 13.43 -7.58 0.48
CA ALA A 160 13.86 -6.48 1.34
C ALA A 160 12.76 -6.02 2.31
N LEU A 161 11.53 -5.82 1.82
CA LEU A 161 10.43 -5.30 2.65
C LEU A 161 9.89 -6.35 3.63
N ALA A 162 9.77 -7.61 3.21
CA ALA A 162 9.36 -8.69 4.09
C ALA A 162 10.39 -8.95 5.21
N ALA A 163 11.69 -8.87 4.89
CA ALA A 163 12.76 -8.96 5.89
C ALA A 163 12.72 -7.81 6.91
N ALA A 164 12.22 -6.64 6.53
CA ALA A 164 11.94 -5.52 7.42
C ALA A 164 10.59 -5.64 8.16
N GLY A 165 9.82 -6.71 7.93
CA GLY A 165 8.57 -7.02 8.60
C GLY A 165 7.32 -6.37 8.00
N LEU A 166 7.42 -5.82 6.78
CA LEU A 166 6.24 -5.37 6.03
C LEU A 166 5.58 -6.56 5.33
N ILE A 167 4.30 -6.39 5.01
CA ILE A 167 3.56 -7.31 4.13
C ILE A 167 3.12 -6.59 2.86
N ASN A 168 2.93 -7.33 1.77
CA ASN A 168 2.35 -6.80 0.54
C ASN A 168 0.82 -6.97 0.53
N TYR A 169 0.12 -6.03 -0.11
CA TYR A 169 -1.27 -6.24 -0.50
C TYR A 169 -1.32 -6.93 -1.89
N PRO A 170 -1.90 -8.14 -1.99
CA PRO A 170 -1.69 -9.02 -3.14
C PRO A 170 -2.23 -8.51 -4.49
N THR A 171 -3.15 -7.53 -4.48
CA THR A 171 -3.71 -6.95 -5.71
C THR A 171 -2.91 -5.76 -6.23
N GLU A 172 -1.92 -5.27 -5.47
CA GLU A 172 -1.14 -4.07 -5.78
C GLU A 172 0.34 -4.36 -5.48
N TRP A 173 1.16 -4.59 -6.50
CA TRP A 173 2.57 -4.99 -6.26
C TRP A 173 3.40 -3.94 -5.51
N TRP A 174 3.01 -2.67 -5.62
CA TRP A 174 3.68 -1.51 -5.02
C TRP A 174 3.23 -1.22 -3.58
N HIS A 175 2.10 -1.77 -3.13
CA HIS A 175 1.51 -1.46 -1.84
C HIS A 175 2.07 -2.37 -0.74
N TRP A 176 2.67 -1.74 0.27
CA TRP A 176 3.26 -2.44 1.41
C TRP A 176 2.90 -1.78 2.72
N SER A 177 2.67 -2.58 3.74
CA SER A 177 2.18 -2.08 5.02
C SER A 177 2.80 -2.78 6.24
N TYR A 178 2.80 -2.05 7.36
CA TYR A 178 3.18 -2.55 8.66
C TYR A 178 2.28 -1.93 9.73
N GLY A 179 1.75 -2.78 10.62
CA GLY A 179 1.05 -2.36 11.82
C GLY A 179 -0.44 -2.03 11.65
N ASP A 180 -0.98 -2.06 10.43
CA ASP A 180 -2.42 -1.98 10.18
C ASP A 180 -3.14 -3.33 10.40
N ARG A 181 -4.46 -3.36 10.14
CA ARG A 181 -5.30 -4.55 10.33
C ARG A 181 -4.95 -5.71 9.43
N TYR A 182 -4.63 -5.44 8.17
CA TYR A 182 -4.22 -6.47 7.21
C TYR A 182 -2.88 -7.07 7.59
N TRP A 183 -1.93 -6.21 8.03
CA TRP A 183 -0.66 -6.68 8.60
C TRP A 183 -0.86 -7.59 9.80
N ALA A 184 -1.69 -7.19 10.76
CA ALA A 184 -1.94 -8.00 11.95
C ALA A 184 -2.61 -9.33 11.61
N LEU A 185 -3.58 -9.32 10.68
CA LEU A 185 -4.23 -10.54 10.20
C LEU A 185 -3.24 -11.53 9.57
N LEU A 186 -2.42 -11.06 8.62
CA LEU A 186 -1.52 -11.96 7.87
C LEU A 186 -0.33 -12.45 8.70
N THR A 187 0.15 -11.64 9.64
CA THR A 187 1.28 -12.01 10.52
C THR A 187 0.84 -12.79 11.76
N GLY A 188 -0.47 -12.83 12.05
CA GLY A 188 -1.00 -13.43 13.27
C GLY A 188 -0.76 -12.59 14.53
N ALA A 189 -0.51 -11.28 14.39
CA ALA A 189 -0.38 -10.39 15.53
C ALA A 189 -1.73 -10.24 16.26
N ASP A 190 -1.70 -10.13 17.59
CA ASP A 190 -2.91 -10.04 18.42
C ASP A 190 -3.82 -8.85 18.06
N HIS A 191 -3.24 -7.77 17.53
CA HIS A 191 -3.95 -6.56 17.12
C HIS A 191 -3.10 -5.73 16.15
N ALA A 192 -3.75 -4.86 15.40
CA ALA A 192 -3.10 -3.78 14.68
C ALA A 192 -2.60 -2.71 15.65
N VAL A 193 -1.38 -2.24 15.45
CA VAL A 193 -0.73 -1.22 16.29
C VAL A 193 -0.92 0.20 15.79
N TYR A 194 -1.46 0.38 14.57
CA TYR A 194 -1.77 1.69 14.00
C TYR A 194 -3.22 1.77 13.54
N GLY A 195 -3.91 2.82 14.01
CA GLY A 195 -5.17 3.29 13.49
C GLY A 195 -5.05 4.62 12.74
N PRO A 196 -6.17 5.13 12.20
CA PRO A 196 -6.23 6.43 11.52
C PRO A 196 -5.58 7.55 12.34
N VAL A 197 -4.80 8.39 11.67
CA VAL A 197 -4.10 9.52 12.29
C VAL A 197 -4.25 10.77 11.43
N GLU A 198 -4.37 11.92 12.07
CA GLU A 198 -4.44 13.22 11.39
C GLU A 198 -3.05 13.77 11.08
N VAL A 199 -2.93 14.47 9.96
CA VAL A 199 -1.68 15.16 9.61
C VAL A 199 -1.36 16.21 10.68
N PRO A 200 -0.15 16.19 11.27
CA PRO A 200 0.21 17.14 12.31
C PRO A 200 0.26 18.57 11.76
N ALA A 201 -0.01 19.55 12.61
CA ALA A 201 -0.16 20.95 12.19
C ALA A 201 1.07 21.51 11.43
N TRP A 202 2.29 21.08 11.79
CA TRP A 202 3.52 21.51 11.14
C TRP A 202 3.65 21.02 9.69
N ALA A 203 2.96 19.93 9.34
CA ALA A 203 3.00 19.32 8.02
C ALA A 203 1.82 19.73 7.13
N ARG A 204 0.92 20.58 7.64
CA ARG A 204 -0.18 21.17 6.87
C ARG A 204 0.34 22.42 6.17
N ALA A 205 1.02 22.25 5.04
CA ALA A 205 1.51 23.34 4.20
C ALA A 205 0.98 23.18 2.78
#